data_AF-A0A7V0ZAQ5-F1
#
_entry.id   AF-A0A7V0ZAQ5-F1
#
_cell.length_a   1.000
_cell.length_b   1.000
_cell.length_c   1.000
_cell.angle_alpha   90.00
_cell.angle_beta   90.00
_cell.angle_gamma   90.00
#
_symmetry.space_group_name_H-M   'P 1'
#
loop_
_entity.id
_entity.type
_entity.pdbx_description
1 polymer ?
#
loop_
_entity_poly.entity_id
_entity_poly.type
_entity_poly.pdbx_seq_one_letter_code
_entity_poly.pdbx_strand_id
1 'polypeptide(L)'
;DELLRGLVNLQYDRNDVDFKRSTFRVHGDTVDIYPAYEQFGFQIEFFGEKVEAIRLINPTTGETLSETDRVFVFPAVHYVVGEDTIETAIGSIQQELEMRLIELKNAGKLLEAQRLSARTRYDMEMMQEVGYCPGIENYSRHLDRRAPGEKPWTLIDYFGDDFLLIIDESHVMLPQLRAMYNGDRARKEVLVEHGFRLPSAMDNRPLRYEEFKDRWKSVVFVSATPGNYELELSGGEVVEQIIRPTGLVDPLVEVRPAQGQVADLLEEIKQRVANSQRTLITALTKRLSEDLSDYIRNEGYRCKYLHSEIDTLDRVDILRELREGRFDVLVGVNLLREGLDLPEVSLVCILDADKEGFLRSATSLIQTIGRCARNVDARVFLYADRVTDAMAKAISETQRRREMQLAYNKENNITPQTIKKAIRTVLADQLRAGQVARRAMGASEETFDRTELIAELEKEMFAAAEALEFEKAARLRDRVAELKDEADSKDEPADTRENWDSPPKKTGRKKKRIR
;
A
#
# COMPACT_ATOMS: atom_id res chain seq x y z
N ASP A 1 -11.86 -36.77 -6.00
CA ASP A 1 -12.76 -36.49 -4.87
C ASP A 1 -12.08 -36.04 -3.58
N GLU A 2 -11.06 -36.76 -3.08
CA GLU A 2 -10.39 -36.39 -1.82
C GLU A 2 -9.83 -34.95 -1.84
N LEU A 3 -9.10 -34.59 -2.90
CA LEU A 3 -8.62 -33.22 -3.10
C LEU A 3 -9.76 -32.19 -3.05
N LEU A 4 -10.88 -32.45 -3.73
CA LEU A 4 -12.01 -31.51 -3.79
C LEU A 4 -12.62 -31.27 -2.41
N ARG A 5 -12.78 -32.33 -1.61
CA ARG A 5 -13.23 -32.20 -0.21
C ARG A 5 -12.23 -31.42 0.62
N GLY A 6 -10.93 -31.66 0.43
CA GLY A 6 -9.87 -30.88 1.06
C GLY A 6 -9.97 -29.39 0.73
N LEU A 7 -10.22 -29.05 -0.53
CA LEU A 7 -10.40 -27.65 -0.97
C LEU A 7 -11.64 -27.00 -0.37
N VAL A 8 -12.77 -27.71 -0.31
CA VAL A 8 -13.99 -27.22 0.37
C VAL A 8 -13.74 -26.98 1.86
N ASN A 9 -13.01 -27.89 2.53
CA ASN A 9 -12.63 -27.70 3.94
C ASN A 9 -11.70 -26.50 4.14
N LEU A 10 -10.89 -26.15 3.13
CA LEU A 10 -10.08 -24.95 3.07
C LEU A 10 -10.87 -23.70 2.61
N GLN A 11 -12.20 -23.79 2.50
CA GLN A 11 -13.12 -22.72 2.11
C GLN A 11 -12.98 -22.23 0.67
N TYR A 12 -12.60 -23.13 -0.25
CA TYR A 12 -12.67 -22.84 -1.69
C TYR A 12 -14.05 -23.23 -2.24
N ASP A 13 -14.61 -22.36 -3.08
CA ASP A 13 -15.88 -22.62 -3.76
C ASP A 13 -15.65 -23.36 -5.08
N ARG A 14 -16.47 -24.38 -5.36
CA ARG A 14 -16.50 -24.98 -6.69
C ARG A 14 -17.25 -24.07 -7.65
N ASN A 15 -16.57 -23.60 -8.70
CA ASN A 15 -17.19 -22.77 -9.73
C ASN A 15 -16.63 -23.08 -11.11
N ASP A 16 -17.35 -23.93 -11.86
CA ASP A 16 -16.93 -24.38 -13.19
C ASP A 16 -17.14 -23.31 -14.28
N VAL A 17 -17.86 -22.21 -13.99
CA VAL A 17 -18.18 -21.14 -14.97
C VAL A 17 -17.30 -19.92 -14.79
N ASP A 18 -17.18 -19.41 -13.56
CA ASP A 18 -16.47 -18.18 -13.24
C ASP A 18 -15.26 -18.49 -12.36
N PHE A 19 -14.09 -18.61 -13.00
CA PHE A 19 -12.83 -18.96 -12.35
C PHE A 19 -12.14 -17.73 -11.75
N LYS A 20 -12.44 -17.47 -10.49
CA LYS A 20 -11.91 -16.33 -9.71
C LYS A 20 -11.14 -16.81 -8.47
N ARG A 21 -10.48 -15.89 -7.78
CA ARG A 21 -9.75 -16.20 -6.52
C ARG A 21 -10.65 -16.93 -5.52
N SER A 22 -10.05 -17.84 -4.76
CA SER A 22 -10.73 -18.69 -3.78
C SER A 22 -11.73 -19.67 -4.39
N THR A 23 -11.59 -20.00 -5.67
CA THR A 23 -12.42 -21.01 -6.33
C THR A 23 -11.58 -22.13 -6.94
N PHE A 24 -12.23 -23.25 -7.20
CA PHE A 24 -11.68 -24.32 -8.03
C PHE A 24 -12.72 -24.80 -9.05
N ARG A 25 -12.25 -25.37 -10.14
CA ARG A 25 -13.09 -25.97 -11.20
C ARG A 25 -12.52 -27.30 -11.65
N VAL A 26 -13.38 -28.15 -12.18
CA VAL A 26 -13.01 -29.52 -12.55
C VAL A 26 -13.35 -29.77 -14.02
N HIS A 27 -12.34 -30.18 -14.79
CA HIS A 27 -12.46 -30.54 -16.20
C HIS A 27 -11.90 -31.95 -16.41
N GLY A 28 -12.76 -32.96 -16.33
CA GLY A 28 -12.33 -34.36 -16.44
C GLY A 28 -11.31 -34.71 -15.35
N ASP A 29 -10.10 -35.06 -15.77
CA ASP A 29 -8.99 -35.43 -14.88
C ASP A 29 -8.13 -34.23 -14.44
N THR A 30 -8.55 -33.00 -14.76
CA THR A 30 -7.83 -31.78 -14.40
C THR A 30 -8.63 -30.96 -13.38
N VAL A 31 -7.94 -30.53 -12.32
CA VAL A 31 -8.49 -29.60 -11.32
C VAL A 31 -7.70 -28.30 -11.37
N ASP A 32 -8.38 -27.21 -11.74
CA ASP A 32 -7.79 -25.87 -11.65
C ASP A 32 -8.21 -25.23 -10.32
N ILE A 33 -7.27 -24.64 -9.61
CA ILE A 33 -7.46 -23.97 -8.32
C ILE A 33 -6.92 -22.55 -8.48
N TYR A 34 -7.68 -21.54 -8.09
CA TYR A 34 -7.19 -20.16 -8.03
C TYR A 34 -7.03 -19.74 -6.56
N PRO A 35 -5.80 -19.74 -6.02
CA PRO A 35 -5.54 -19.36 -4.64
C PRO A 35 -5.97 -17.92 -4.33
N ALA A 36 -6.37 -17.68 -3.08
CA ALA A 36 -6.70 -16.33 -2.61
C ALA A 36 -5.50 -15.37 -2.66
N TYR A 37 -4.28 -15.90 -2.49
CA TYR A 37 -3.04 -15.17 -2.27
C TYR A 37 -2.12 -15.07 -3.51
N GLU A 38 -2.37 -15.84 -4.57
CA GLU A 38 -1.52 -15.82 -5.78
C GLU A 38 -2.15 -15.05 -6.93
N GLN A 39 -1.35 -14.62 -7.90
CA GLN A 39 -1.86 -14.02 -9.14
C GLN A 39 -1.98 -15.03 -10.31
N PHE A 40 -1.57 -16.27 -10.09
CA PHE A 40 -1.70 -17.39 -11.02
C PHE A 40 -2.54 -18.50 -10.38
N GLY A 41 -3.11 -19.37 -11.21
CA GLY A 41 -3.80 -20.58 -10.78
C GLY A 41 -2.86 -21.78 -10.73
N PHE A 42 -3.28 -22.82 -10.01
CA PHE A 42 -2.69 -24.14 -10.05
C PHE A 42 -3.57 -25.05 -10.89
N GLN A 43 -2.99 -25.71 -11.89
CA GLN A 43 -3.64 -26.79 -12.61
C GLN A 43 -3.02 -28.11 -12.17
N ILE A 44 -3.84 -29.00 -11.64
CA ILE A 44 -3.42 -30.33 -11.18
C ILE A 44 -4.05 -31.36 -12.12
N GLU A 45 -3.20 -32.06 -12.86
CA GLU A 45 -3.60 -33.12 -13.79
C GLU A 45 -3.46 -34.48 -13.11
N PHE A 46 -4.48 -35.32 -13.23
CA PHE A 46 -4.55 -36.64 -12.63
C PHE A 46 -4.52 -37.75 -13.68
N PHE A 47 -3.90 -38.87 -13.30
CA PHE A 47 -4.08 -40.15 -13.98
C PHE A 47 -4.58 -41.18 -12.96
N GLY A 48 -5.90 -41.37 -12.92
CA GLY A 48 -6.57 -42.11 -11.86
C GLY A 48 -6.41 -41.42 -10.50
N GLU A 49 -5.72 -42.08 -9.57
CA GLU A 49 -5.48 -41.54 -8.20
C GLU A 49 -4.11 -40.86 -8.06
N LYS A 50 -3.33 -40.75 -9.13
CA LYS A 50 -2.00 -40.13 -9.10
C LYS A 50 -2.02 -38.76 -9.75
N VAL A 51 -1.34 -37.81 -9.11
CA VAL A 51 -1.00 -36.53 -9.76
C VAL A 51 0.08 -36.81 -10.80
N GLU A 52 -0.21 -36.47 -12.06
CA GLU A 52 0.70 -36.64 -13.19
C GLU A 52 1.53 -35.38 -13.43
N ALA A 53 0.89 -34.20 -13.37
CA ALA A 53 1.55 -32.92 -13.57
C ALA A 53 0.89 -31.83 -12.71
N ILE A 54 1.70 -30.84 -12.32
CA ILE A 54 1.22 -29.61 -11.70
C ILE A 54 1.75 -28.42 -12.49
N ARG A 55 0.85 -27.57 -12.98
CA ARG A 55 1.19 -26.39 -13.78
C ARG A 55 0.73 -25.12 -13.08
N LEU A 56 1.52 -24.07 -13.19
CA LEU A 56 1.10 -22.72 -12.89
C LEU A 56 0.45 -22.14 -14.14
N ILE A 57 -0.79 -21.67 -14.03
CA ILE A 57 -1.57 -21.18 -15.19
C ILE A 57 -1.97 -19.72 -15.01
N ASN A 58 -2.11 -19.01 -16.12
CA ASN A 58 -2.82 -17.74 -16.12
C ASN A 58 -4.32 -18.02 -15.91
N PRO A 59 -4.96 -17.48 -14.85
CA PRO A 59 -6.34 -17.81 -14.51
C PRO A 59 -7.36 -17.28 -15.54
N THR A 60 -6.98 -16.29 -16.35
CA THR A 60 -7.86 -15.71 -17.37
C THR A 60 -7.70 -16.40 -18.72
N THR A 61 -6.47 -16.61 -19.18
CA THR A 61 -6.22 -17.20 -20.51
C THR A 61 -6.13 -18.73 -20.49
N GLY A 62 -5.84 -19.33 -19.34
CA GLY A 62 -5.55 -20.76 -19.21
C GLY A 62 -4.14 -21.16 -19.69
N GLU A 63 -3.33 -20.18 -20.12
CA GLU A 63 -1.97 -20.42 -20.59
C GLU A 63 -1.09 -20.98 -19.47
N THR A 64 -0.30 -22.01 -19.79
CA THR A 64 0.70 -22.56 -18.86
C THR A 64 1.89 -21.62 -18.75
N LEU A 65 2.14 -21.12 -17.55
CA LEU A 65 3.27 -20.23 -17.25
C LEU A 65 4.53 -21.03 -16.91
N SER A 66 4.39 -22.12 -16.15
CA SER A 66 5.48 -23.03 -15.77
C SER A 66 4.95 -24.33 -15.18
N GLU A 67 5.80 -25.34 -15.04
CA GLU A 67 5.49 -26.60 -14.36
C GLU A 67 6.27 -26.71 -13.04
N THR A 68 5.70 -27.44 -12.07
CA THR A 68 6.31 -27.65 -10.75
C THR A 68 6.00 -29.06 -10.24
N ASP A 69 6.87 -29.60 -9.39
CA ASP A 69 6.66 -30.91 -8.76
C ASP A 69 5.72 -30.84 -7.54
N ARG A 70 5.53 -29.65 -6.96
CA ARG A 70 4.74 -29.48 -5.74
C ARG A 70 4.14 -28.08 -5.64
N VAL A 71 2.98 -28.00 -4.99
CA VAL A 71 2.34 -26.75 -4.57
C VAL A 71 1.78 -26.90 -3.16
N PHE A 72 1.71 -25.79 -2.43
CA PHE A 72 1.04 -25.72 -1.13
C PHE A 72 -0.23 -24.90 -1.29
N VAL A 73 -1.38 -25.49 -0.97
CA VAL A 73 -2.66 -24.78 -1.00
C VAL A 73 -3.05 -24.41 0.42
N PHE A 74 -2.89 -23.13 0.76
CA PHE A 74 -3.37 -22.57 2.02
C PHE A 74 -4.88 -22.28 1.96
N PRO A 75 -5.55 -22.20 3.13
CA PRO A 75 -6.92 -21.72 3.26
C PRO A 75 -7.25 -20.49 2.41
N ALA A 76 -8.46 -20.46 1.86
CA ALA A 76 -8.99 -19.29 1.16
C ALA A 76 -9.31 -18.12 2.11
N VAL A 77 -9.48 -18.42 3.41
CA VAL A 77 -9.79 -17.45 4.47
C VAL A 77 -8.86 -17.66 5.67
N HIS A 78 -8.63 -16.61 6.46
CA HIS A 78 -7.76 -16.68 7.63
C HIS A 78 -8.36 -17.43 8.83
N TYR A 79 -9.70 -17.54 8.89
CA TYR A 79 -10.41 -18.29 9.93
C TYR A 79 -11.00 -19.56 9.31
N VAL A 80 -10.24 -20.64 9.32
CA VAL A 80 -10.77 -21.98 9.02
C VAL A 80 -10.92 -22.71 10.35
N VAL A 81 -12.15 -23.09 10.66
CA VAL A 81 -12.50 -23.77 11.90
C VAL A 81 -13.10 -25.12 11.50
N GLY A 82 -12.56 -26.21 12.04
CA GLY A 82 -13.13 -27.54 11.80
C GLY A 82 -14.50 -27.71 12.46
N GLU A 83 -15.34 -28.60 11.94
CA GLU A 83 -16.71 -28.84 12.41
C GLU A 83 -16.78 -29.08 13.94
N ASP A 84 -15.91 -29.95 14.48
CA ASP A 84 -15.82 -30.24 15.93
C ASP A 84 -15.55 -28.97 16.77
N THR A 85 -14.77 -28.03 16.23
CA THR A 85 -14.44 -26.78 16.91
C THR A 85 -15.64 -25.82 16.90
N ILE A 86 -16.43 -25.79 15.82
CA ILE A 86 -17.65 -24.98 15.73
C ILE A 86 -18.68 -25.43 16.76
N GLU A 87 -18.94 -26.74 16.87
CA GLU A 87 -19.92 -27.27 17.82
C GLU A 87 -19.55 -26.91 19.26
N THR A 88 -18.27 -27.08 19.60
CA THR A 88 -17.75 -26.70 20.93
C THR A 88 -17.90 -25.19 21.19
N ALA A 89 -17.58 -24.36 20.18
CA ALA A 89 -17.66 -22.91 20.30
C ALA A 89 -19.11 -22.42 20.44
N ILE A 90 -20.07 -23.03 19.73
CA ILE A 90 -21.51 -22.73 19.89
C ILE A 90 -21.93 -23.00 21.34
N GLY A 91 -21.49 -24.11 21.92
CA GLY A 91 -21.74 -24.43 23.33
C GLY A 91 -21.24 -23.35 24.29
N SER A 92 -20.01 -22.86 24.11
CA SER A 92 -19.45 -21.82 24.97
C SER A 92 -20.08 -20.43 24.73
N ILE A 93 -20.47 -20.12 23.50
CA ILE A 93 -21.20 -18.90 23.14
C ILE A 93 -22.58 -18.89 23.79
N GLN A 94 -23.30 -20.00 23.72
CA GLN A 94 -24.61 -20.16 24.34
C GLN A 94 -24.55 -19.94 25.86
N GLN A 95 -23.55 -20.51 26.53
CA GLN A 95 -23.34 -20.31 27.97
C GLN A 95 -23.08 -18.83 28.31
N GLU A 96 -22.21 -18.15 27.57
CA GLU A 96 -21.95 -16.71 27.78
C GLU A 96 -23.20 -15.87 27.52
N LEU A 97 -23.96 -16.20 26.47
CA LEU A 97 -25.21 -15.53 26.15
C LEU A 97 -26.20 -15.65 27.31
N GLU A 98 -26.42 -16.84 27.85
CA GLU A 98 -27.36 -17.06 28.96
C GLU A 98 -27.00 -16.24 30.19
N MET A 99 -25.73 -16.27 30.60
CA MET A 99 -25.24 -15.46 31.71
C MET A 99 -25.46 -13.97 31.46
N ARG A 100 -25.09 -13.48 30.27
CA ARG A 100 -25.23 -12.06 29.92
C ARG A 100 -26.68 -11.61 29.86
N LEU A 101 -27.60 -12.46 29.39
CA LEU A 101 -29.03 -12.16 29.37
C LEU A 101 -29.62 -12.03 30.77
N ILE A 102 -29.17 -12.84 31.73
CA ILE A 102 -29.59 -12.72 33.14
C ILE A 102 -29.14 -11.37 33.71
N GLU A 103 -27.87 -10.99 33.50
CA GLU A 103 -27.33 -9.70 33.94
C GLU A 103 -28.14 -8.51 33.38
N LEU A 104 -28.38 -8.50 32.06
CA LEU A 104 -29.10 -7.42 31.40
C LEU A 104 -30.55 -7.32 31.89
N LYS A 105 -31.25 -8.45 32.05
CA LYS A 105 -32.63 -8.47 32.57
C LYS A 105 -32.70 -7.99 34.01
N ASN A 106 -31.77 -8.41 34.86
CA ASN A 106 -31.70 -7.97 36.25
C ASN A 106 -31.39 -6.46 36.37
N ALA A 107 -30.66 -5.91 35.40
CA ALA A 107 -30.38 -4.47 35.31
C ALA A 107 -31.50 -3.66 34.63
N GLY A 108 -32.65 -4.28 34.26
CA GLY A 108 -33.75 -3.62 33.57
C GLY A 108 -33.49 -3.29 32.09
N LYS A 109 -32.37 -3.76 31.52
CA LYS A 109 -31.96 -3.55 30.12
C LYS A 109 -32.63 -4.57 29.19
N LEU A 110 -33.97 -4.56 29.13
CA LEU A 110 -34.78 -5.55 28.41
C LEU A 110 -34.60 -5.47 26.88
N LEU A 111 -34.45 -4.26 26.33
CA LEU A 111 -34.25 -4.05 24.90
C LEU A 111 -32.90 -4.62 24.45
N GLU A 112 -31.84 -4.33 25.21
CA GLU A 112 -30.50 -4.86 24.99
C GLU A 112 -30.46 -6.38 25.09
N ALA A 113 -31.15 -6.96 26.08
CA ALA A 113 -31.25 -8.41 26.23
C ALA A 113 -31.96 -9.05 25.02
N GLN A 114 -33.08 -8.48 24.57
CA GLN A 114 -33.79 -8.98 23.39
C GLN A 114 -32.92 -8.90 22.13
N ARG A 115 -32.27 -7.75 21.92
CA ARG A 115 -31.36 -7.52 20.79
C ARG A 115 -30.21 -8.53 20.77
N LEU A 116 -29.53 -8.70 21.90
CA LEU A 116 -28.41 -9.61 22.04
C LEU A 116 -28.83 -11.06 21.79
N SER A 117 -29.97 -11.47 22.35
CA SER A 117 -30.50 -12.82 22.18
C SER A 117 -30.85 -13.12 20.73
N ALA A 118 -31.54 -12.21 20.04
CA ALA A 118 -31.95 -12.41 18.66
C ALA A 118 -30.74 -12.54 17.73
N ARG A 119 -29.78 -11.62 17.87
CA ARG A 119 -28.57 -11.61 17.03
C ARG A 119 -27.69 -12.83 17.27
N THR A 120 -27.39 -13.14 18.53
CA THR A 120 -26.44 -14.21 18.84
C THR A 120 -26.98 -15.58 18.44
N ARG A 121 -28.30 -15.82 18.59
CA ARG A 121 -28.93 -17.07 18.15
C ARG A 121 -28.91 -17.24 16.64
N TYR A 122 -29.23 -16.17 15.90
CA TYR A 122 -29.10 -16.18 14.45
C TYR A 122 -27.65 -16.47 13.99
N ASP A 123 -26.68 -15.81 14.63
CA ASP A 123 -25.26 -16.04 14.31
C ASP A 123 -24.85 -17.51 14.63
N MET A 124 -25.36 -18.11 15.71
CA MET A 124 -25.13 -19.53 16.04
C MET A 124 -25.80 -20.50 15.06
N GLU A 125 -27.04 -20.23 14.64
CA GLU A 125 -27.73 -21.02 13.61
C GLU A 125 -26.94 -20.99 12.29
N MET A 126 -26.47 -19.82 11.86
CA MET A 126 -25.63 -19.68 10.68
C MET A 126 -24.30 -20.44 10.81
N MET A 127 -23.64 -20.37 11.97
CA MET A 127 -22.43 -21.16 12.23
C MET A 127 -22.69 -22.67 12.18
N GLN A 128 -23.85 -23.13 12.66
CA GLN A 128 -24.21 -24.54 12.66
C GLN A 128 -24.54 -25.08 11.26
N GLU A 129 -25.29 -24.32 10.46
CA GLU A 129 -25.77 -24.79 9.14
C GLU A 129 -24.75 -24.54 8.02
N VAL A 130 -24.00 -23.43 8.09
CA VAL A 130 -23.12 -22.96 7.00
C VAL A 130 -21.64 -23.02 7.39
N GLY A 131 -21.32 -23.22 8.67
CA GLY A 131 -19.95 -23.15 9.17
C GLY A 131 -19.40 -21.72 9.28
N TYR A 132 -20.24 -20.70 9.00
CA TYR A 132 -19.85 -19.30 8.95
C TYR A 132 -21.01 -18.36 9.27
N CYS A 133 -20.72 -17.20 9.85
CA CYS A 133 -21.69 -16.11 10.01
C CYS A 133 -21.05 -14.73 9.73
N PRO A 134 -21.81 -13.73 9.26
CA PRO A 134 -21.30 -12.38 9.09
C PRO A 134 -20.80 -11.78 10.41
N GLY A 135 -19.52 -11.43 10.47
CA GLY A 135 -18.92 -10.93 11.70
C GLY A 135 -18.43 -12.04 12.65
N ILE A 136 -18.13 -13.23 12.13
CA ILE A 136 -17.63 -14.38 12.89
C ILE A 136 -16.41 -14.06 13.76
N GLU A 137 -15.60 -13.05 13.40
CA GLU A 137 -14.44 -12.62 14.15
C GLU A 137 -14.79 -12.16 15.58
N ASN A 138 -16.02 -11.68 15.81
CA ASN A 138 -16.52 -11.32 17.14
C ASN A 138 -16.62 -12.52 18.09
N TYR A 139 -16.58 -13.74 17.55
CA TYR A 139 -16.54 -15.00 18.29
C TYR A 139 -15.16 -15.65 18.31
N SER A 140 -14.12 -14.99 17.77
CA SER A 140 -12.75 -15.53 17.65
C SER A 140 -12.22 -16.17 18.94
N ARG A 141 -12.44 -15.57 20.12
CA ARG A 141 -12.02 -16.18 21.39
C ARG A 141 -12.62 -17.57 21.61
N HIS A 142 -13.91 -17.74 21.32
CA HIS A 142 -14.60 -19.03 21.46
C HIS A 142 -14.12 -20.04 20.41
N LEU A 143 -13.92 -19.58 19.18
CA LEU A 143 -13.42 -20.41 18.07
C LEU A 143 -11.98 -20.88 18.32
N ASP A 144 -11.14 -20.00 18.84
CA ASP A 144 -9.75 -20.30 19.21
C ASP A 144 -9.64 -21.08 20.53
N ARG A 145 -10.74 -21.22 21.28
CA ARG A 145 -10.79 -21.76 22.65
C ARG A 145 -9.83 -21.05 23.62
N ARG A 146 -9.63 -19.75 23.43
CA ARG A 146 -8.80 -18.90 24.29
C ARG A 146 -9.53 -18.54 25.59
N ALA A 147 -8.76 -18.29 26.65
CA ALA A 147 -9.29 -17.75 27.90
C ALA A 147 -9.74 -16.28 27.73
N PRO A 148 -10.71 -15.79 28.54
CA PRO A 148 -11.08 -14.38 28.56
C PRO A 148 -9.88 -13.47 28.81
N GLY A 149 -9.73 -12.41 28.00
CA GLY A 149 -8.62 -11.46 28.07
C GLY A 149 -7.31 -11.92 27.44
N GLU A 150 -7.19 -13.20 27.06
CA GLU A 150 -5.98 -13.76 26.44
C GLU A 150 -5.61 -13.02 25.15
N LYS A 151 -4.30 -12.94 24.87
CA LYS A 151 -3.75 -12.29 23.69
C LYS A 151 -4.34 -12.94 22.41
N PRO A 152 -4.80 -12.15 21.43
CA PRO A 152 -5.21 -12.68 20.14
C PRO A 152 -4.01 -13.06 19.27
N TRP A 153 -4.23 -13.98 18.33
CA TRP A 153 -3.26 -14.30 17.29
C TRP A 153 -3.15 -13.16 16.29
N THR A 154 -1.93 -12.88 15.84
CA THR A 154 -1.61 -11.81 14.89
C THR A 154 -0.60 -12.28 13.86
N LEU A 155 -0.34 -11.44 12.85
CA LEU A 155 0.71 -11.67 11.87
C LEU A 155 2.08 -11.97 12.51
N ILE A 156 2.39 -11.35 13.65
CA ILE A 156 3.68 -11.52 14.34
C ILE A 156 3.87 -12.97 14.79
N ASP A 157 2.78 -13.66 15.13
CA ASP A 157 2.85 -15.03 15.63
C ASP A 157 3.22 -16.03 14.51
N TYR A 158 3.09 -15.64 13.22
CA TYR A 158 3.55 -16.44 12.07
C TYR A 158 5.06 -16.39 11.85
N PHE A 159 5.75 -15.33 12.28
CA PHE A 159 7.20 -15.20 12.14
C PHE A 159 7.98 -16.07 13.14
N GLY A 160 7.27 -16.66 14.12
CA GLY A 160 7.88 -17.35 15.23
C GLY A 160 8.62 -16.38 16.15
N ASP A 161 9.79 -16.83 16.59
CA ASP A 161 10.50 -16.22 17.70
C ASP A 161 11.68 -15.36 17.25
N ASP A 162 12.22 -15.58 16.06
CA ASP A 162 13.43 -14.92 15.56
C ASP A 162 13.11 -14.08 14.32
N PHE A 163 12.73 -12.82 14.57
CA PHE A 163 12.40 -11.88 13.51
C PHE A 163 12.98 -10.49 13.81
N LEU A 164 13.23 -9.73 12.73
CA LEU A 164 13.62 -8.33 12.80
C LEU A 164 12.38 -7.45 12.62
N LEU A 165 12.14 -6.57 13.59
CA LEU A 165 11.10 -5.55 13.48
C LEU A 165 11.72 -4.23 13.03
N ILE A 166 11.25 -3.68 11.91
CA ILE A 166 11.57 -2.31 11.49
C ILE A 166 10.31 -1.47 11.64
N ILE A 167 10.40 -0.41 12.45
CA ILE A 167 9.31 0.55 12.62
C ILE A 167 9.68 1.82 11.86
N ASP A 168 9.14 1.95 10.66
CA ASP A 168 9.26 3.15 9.84
C ASP A 168 8.41 4.31 10.41
N GLU A 169 8.89 5.53 10.25
CA GLU A 169 8.32 6.74 10.85
C GLU A 169 7.91 6.53 12.33
N SER A 170 8.82 5.94 13.10
CA SER A 170 8.58 5.42 14.46
C SER A 170 7.90 6.42 15.39
N HIS A 171 8.25 7.70 15.28
CA HIS A 171 7.70 8.79 16.09
C HIS A 171 6.19 9.00 15.88
N VAL A 172 5.62 8.53 14.76
CA VAL A 172 4.18 8.48 14.47
C VAL A 172 3.62 7.08 14.72
N MET A 173 4.32 6.04 14.25
CA MET A 173 3.83 4.65 14.33
C MET A 173 3.68 4.15 15.77
N LEU A 174 4.60 4.48 16.68
CA LEU A 174 4.52 4.03 18.07
C LEU A 174 3.31 4.60 18.83
N PRO A 175 3.03 5.92 18.80
CA PRO A 175 1.78 6.46 19.33
C PRO A 175 0.53 5.81 18.71
N GLN A 176 0.53 5.56 17.40
CA GLN A 176 -0.59 4.92 16.74
C GLN A 176 -0.83 3.50 17.28
N LEU A 177 0.21 2.67 17.35
CA LEU A 177 0.14 1.31 17.88
C LEU A 177 -0.39 1.28 19.33
N ARG A 178 0.01 2.24 20.16
CA ARG A 178 -0.53 2.40 21.53
C ARG A 178 -2.01 2.72 21.56
N ALA A 179 -2.48 3.54 20.62
CA ALA A 179 -3.86 3.99 20.58
C ALA A 179 -4.83 2.91 20.08
N MET A 180 -4.37 1.96 19.26
CA MET A 180 -5.23 0.95 18.59
C MET A 180 -6.12 0.18 19.58
N TYR A 181 -5.55 -0.36 20.66
CA TYR A 181 -6.31 -1.11 21.66
C TYR A 181 -7.38 -0.27 22.35
N ASN A 182 -7.03 0.94 22.79
CA ASN A 182 -7.96 1.79 23.54
C ASN A 182 -9.11 2.28 22.65
N GLY A 183 -8.82 2.62 21.39
CA GLY A 183 -9.84 3.01 20.41
C GLY A 183 -10.80 1.87 20.07
N ASP A 184 -10.27 0.66 19.82
CA ASP A 184 -11.11 -0.51 19.56
C ASP A 184 -11.97 -0.89 20.77
N ARG A 185 -11.37 -0.89 21.97
CA ARG A 185 -12.05 -1.21 23.22
C ARG A 185 -13.20 -0.25 23.50
N ALA A 186 -12.97 1.07 23.43
CA ALA A 186 -14.01 2.06 23.68
C ALA A 186 -15.22 1.88 22.74
N ARG A 187 -14.96 1.60 21.45
CA ARG A 187 -16.02 1.31 20.47
C ARG A 187 -16.79 0.04 20.84
N LYS A 188 -16.09 -1.04 21.21
CA LYS A 188 -16.70 -2.33 21.52
C LYS A 188 -17.45 -2.34 22.84
N GLU A 189 -16.97 -1.61 23.85
CA GLU A 189 -17.66 -1.44 25.13
C GLU A 189 -19.07 -0.87 24.92
N VAL A 190 -19.21 0.15 24.06
CA VAL A 190 -20.53 0.72 23.70
C VAL A 190 -21.44 -0.33 23.03
N LEU A 191 -20.91 -1.15 22.12
CA LEU A 191 -21.68 -2.22 21.46
C LEU A 191 -22.14 -3.29 22.47
N VAL A 192 -21.29 -3.67 23.41
CA VAL A 192 -21.60 -4.65 24.46
C VAL A 192 -22.59 -4.07 25.47
N GLU A 193 -22.45 -2.80 25.83
CA GLU A 193 -23.35 -2.11 26.74
C GLU A 193 -24.78 -2.05 26.19
N HIS A 194 -24.91 -1.79 24.89
CA HIS A 194 -26.20 -1.73 24.20
C HIS A 194 -26.64 -3.08 23.60
N GLY A 195 -26.04 -4.21 24.02
CA GLY A 195 -26.52 -5.55 23.62
C GLY A 195 -26.40 -5.86 22.12
N PHE A 196 -25.49 -5.21 21.40
CA PHE A 196 -25.18 -5.55 20.00
C PHE A 196 -24.20 -6.71 19.88
N ARG A 197 -23.37 -6.95 20.91
CA ARG A 197 -22.34 -7.99 20.94
C ARG A 197 -22.21 -8.58 22.36
N LEU A 198 -21.73 -9.82 22.45
CA LEU A 198 -21.34 -10.44 23.71
C LEU A 198 -20.07 -9.78 24.28
N PRO A 199 -19.83 -9.86 25.61
CA PRO A 199 -18.58 -9.37 26.21
C PRO A 199 -17.30 -9.94 25.56
N SER A 200 -17.32 -11.20 25.15
CA SER A 200 -16.24 -11.87 24.41
C SER A 200 -15.82 -11.19 23.10
N ALA A 201 -16.68 -10.36 22.50
CA ALA A 201 -16.31 -9.61 21.31
C ALA A 201 -15.17 -8.61 21.57
N MET A 202 -14.93 -8.23 22.82
CA MET A 202 -13.79 -7.41 23.24
C MET A 202 -12.46 -8.18 23.25
N ASP A 203 -12.50 -9.52 23.23
CA ASP A 203 -11.32 -10.39 23.14
C ASP A 203 -10.89 -10.65 21.68
N ASN A 204 -11.74 -10.31 20.72
CA ASN A 204 -11.30 -9.93 19.38
C ASN A 204 -10.76 -8.51 19.48
N ARG A 205 -9.47 -8.27 19.33
CA ARG A 205 -8.88 -6.94 19.54
C ARG A 205 -7.52 -6.86 18.90
N PRO A 206 -6.97 -5.66 18.67
CA PRO A 206 -5.53 -5.53 18.46
C PRO A 206 -4.77 -5.86 19.76
N LEU A 207 -3.46 -6.06 19.62
CA LEU A 207 -2.56 -6.20 20.77
C LEU A 207 -2.57 -4.93 21.61
N ARG A 208 -2.49 -5.12 22.93
CA ARG A 208 -2.04 -4.05 23.82
C ARG A 208 -0.59 -3.73 23.48
N TYR A 209 -0.19 -2.50 23.75
CA TYR A 209 1.18 -2.08 23.45
C TYR A 209 2.24 -2.95 24.12
N GLU A 210 2.03 -3.32 25.39
CA GLU A 210 2.97 -4.19 26.11
C GLU A 210 3.00 -5.60 25.51
N GLU A 211 1.86 -6.17 25.13
CA GLU A 211 1.81 -7.47 24.43
C GLU A 211 2.56 -7.45 23.09
N PHE A 212 2.58 -6.31 22.41
CA PHE A 212 3.36 -6.11 21.19
C PHE A 212 4.85 -5.96 21.49
N LYS A 213 5.19 -5.12 22.48
CA LYS A 213 6.56 -4.82 22.88
C LYS A 213 7.28 -6.05 23.42
N ASP A 214 6.60 -6.92 24.16
CA ASP A 214 7.16 -8.16 24.69
C ASP A 214 7.64 -9.13 23.60
N ARG A 215 7.19 -8.94 22.35
CA ARG A 215 7.63 -9.73 21.19
C ARG A 215 8.89 -9.17 20.52
N TRP A 216 9.36 -8.00 20.92
CA TRP A 216 10.52 -7.37 20.29
C TRP A 216 11.81 -8.06 20.77
N LYS A 217 12.41 -8.89 19.91
CA LYS A 217 13.78 -9.37 20.12
C LYS A 217 14.82 -8.44 19.53
N SER A 218 14.61 -8.05 18.27
CA SER A 218 15.42 -7.06 17.56
C SER A 218 14.50 -6.03 16.91
N VAL A 219 14.66 -4.76 17.27
CA VAL A 219 13.87 -3.66 16.71
C VAL A 219 14.76 -2.54 16.22
N VAL A 220 14.45 -2.01 15.03
CA VAL A 220 15.08 -0.81 14.47
C VAL A 220 14.00 0.25 14.30
N PHE A 221 14.17 1.37 15.00
CA PHE A 221 13.33 2.55 14.82
C PHE A 221 13.92 3.42 13.70
N VAL A 222 13.12 3.72 12.68
CA VAL A 222 13.53 4.55 11.56
C VAL A 222 12.73 5.84 11.60
N SER A 223 13.41 6.96 11.82
CA SER A 223 12.78 8.28 11.86
C SER A 223 13.82 9.39 11.67
N ALA A 224 13.46 10.42 10.90
CA ALA A 224 14.26 11.64 10.82
C ALA A 224 14.20 12.51 12.10
N THR A 225 13.20 12.22 12.95
CA THR A 225 12.85 12.94 14.18
C THR A 225 12.41 11.94 15.24
N PRO A 226 13.31 11.08 15.76
CA PRO A 226 12.95 10.06 16.73
C PRO A 226 12.31 10.69 17.97
N GLY A 227 11.24 10.08 18.48
CA GLY A 227 10.57 10.54 19.68
C GLY A 227 11.37 10.20 20.94
N ASN A 228 11.08 10.88 22.06
CA ASN A 228 11.75 10.61 23.35
C ASN A 228 11.72 9.12 23.73
N TYR A 229 10.61 8.45 23.47
CA TYR A 229 10.45 7.05 23.81
C TYR A 229 11.44 6.12 23.08
N GLU A 230 11.72 6.39 21.80
CA GLU A 230 12.67 5.60 21.01
C GLU A 230 14.10 5.87 21.47
N LEU A 231 14.41 7.13 21.77
CA LEU A 231 15.71 7.53 22.29
C LEU A 231 15.97 6.88 23.65
N GLU A 232 14.98 6.86 24.55
CA GLU A 232 15.07 6.18 25.84
C GLU A 232 15.30 4.68 25.68
N LEU A 233 14.55 4.01 24.79
CA LEU A 233 14.74 2.59 24.53
C LEU A 233 16.09 2.25 23.90
N SER A 234 16.66 3.18 23.13
CA SER A 234 17.96 3.03 22.48
C SER A 234 19.13 3.44 23.39
N GLY A 235 18.87 3.83 24.65
CA GLY A 235 19.89 4.31 25.58
C GLY A 235 20.52 5.65 25.15
N GLY A 236 19.88 6.39 24.24
CA GLY A 236 20.41 7.59 23.61
C GLY A 236 21.32 7.35 22.39
N GLU A 237 21.63 6.09 22.06
CA GLU A 237 22.44 5.76 20.88
C GLU A 237 21.61 5.88 19.61
N VAL A 238 22.12 6.64 18.63
CA VAL A 238 21.47 6.85 17.33
C VAL A 238 22.47 6.61 16.21
N VAL A 239 22.10 5.76 15.26
CA VAL A 239 22.83 5.61 14.00
C VAL A 239 22.37 6.69 13.05
N GLU A 240 23.20 7.72 12.88
CA GLU A 240 22.88 8.86 12.04
C GLU A 240 23.16 8.59 10.56
N GLN A 241 22.15 8.79 9.70
CA GLN A 241 22.27 8.70 8.24
C GLN A 241 21.71 9.97 7.59
N ILE A 242 22.59 10.96 7.36
CA ILE A 242 22.21 12.28 6.84
C ILE A 242 22.70 12.57 5.41
N ILE A 243 23.66 11.81 4.90
CA ILE A 243 24.24 12.04 3.57
C ILE A 243 23.31 11.45 2.51
N ARG A 244 22.89 12.29 1.56
CA ARG A 244 22.05 11.87 0.44
C ARG A 244 22.92 11.38 -0.73
N PRO A 245 22.57 10.27 -1.39
CA PRO A 245 23.35 9.76 -2.53
C PRO A 245 23.55 10.76 -3.68
N THR A 246 22.60 11.68 -3.88
CA THR A 246 22.67 12.71 -4.93
C THR A 246 23.40 13.99 -4.50
N GLY A 247 23.98 14.01 -3.30
CA GLY A 247 24.59 15.21 -2.71
C GLY A 247 23.61 16.31 -2.33
N LEU A 248 22.30 16.07 -2.39
CA LEU A 248 21.31 17.06 -1.96
C LEU A 248 21.47 17.39 -0.47
N VAL A 249 21.36 18.68 -0.18
CA VAL A 249 21.57 19.23 1.16
C VAL A 249 20.25 19.68 1.77
N ASP A 250 20.19 19.71 3.10
CA ASP A 250 19.08 20.31 3.85
C ASP A 250 18.92 21.79 3.44
N PRO A 251 17.68 22.30 3.33
CA PRO A 251 17.40 23.61 2.75
C PRO A 251 17.89 24.76 3.65
N LEU A 252 18.01 25.95 3.08
CA LEU A 252 18.20 27.17 3.87
C LEU A 252 16.89 27.55 4.56
N VAL A 253 16.96 27.85 5.86
CA VAL A 253 15.81 28.27 6.67
C VAL A 253 15.97 29.73 7.05
N GLU A 254 15.01 30.57 6.67
CA GLU A 254 14.97 32.00 7.01
C GLU A 254 13.72 32.29 7.86
N VAL A 255 13.88 33.08 8.93
CA VAL A 255 12.75 33.58 9.73
C VAL A 255 12.36 34.96 9.22
N ARG A 256 11.09 35.15 8.88
CA ARG A 256 10.54 36.42 8.37
C ARG A 256 9.43 36.93 9.30
N PRO A 257 9.21 38.26 9.40
CA PRO A 257 8.13 38.81 10.22
C PRO A 257 6.74 38.31 9.78
N ALA A 258 5.82 38.08 10.73
CA ALA A 258 4.44 37.74 10.37
C ALA A 258 3.70 38.94 9.75
N GLN A 259 4.12 40.16 10.10
CA GLN A 259 3.59 41.38 9.49
C GLN A 259 3.97 41.44 8.00
N GLY A 260 2.97 41.56 7.13
CA GLY A 260 3.17 41.61 5.68
C GLY A 260 3.46 40.25 5.03
N GLN A 261 3.34 39.14 5.78
CA GLN A 261 3.68 37.79 5.32
C GLN A 261 3.01 37.41 3.99
N VAL A 262 1.77 37.82 3.75
CA VAL A 262 1.03 37.47 2.53
C VAL A 262 1.62 38.16 1.29
N ALA A 263 2.01 39.43 1.43
CA ALA A 263 2.61 40.17 0.31
C ALA A 263 4.02 39.63 -0.03
N ASP A 264 4.81 39.33 1.01
CA ASP A 264 6.13 38.68 0.85
C ASP A 264 5.99 37.29 0.20
N LEU A 265 5.04 36.49 0.67
CA LEU A 265 4.73 35.16 0.14
C LEU A 265 4.38 35.21 -1.36
N LEU A 266 3.58 36.19 -1.81
CA LEU A 266 3.22 36.33 -3.22
C LEU A 266 4.42 36.63 -4.11
N GLU A 267 5.35 37.48 -3.66
CA GLU A 267 6.57 37.78 -4.42
C GLU A 267 7.47 36.54 -4.54
N GLU A 268 7.55 35.72 -3.49
CA GLU A 268 8.29 34.47 -3.52
C GLU A 268 7.62 33.42 -4.42
N ILE A 269 6.28 33.30 -4.37
CA ILE A 269 5.51 32.46 -5.30
C ILE A 269 5.79 32.87 -6.74
N LYS A 270 5.75 34.17 -7.05
CA LYS A 270 6.02 34.71 -8.38
C LYS A 270 7.38 34.26 -8.92
N GLN A 271 8.42 34.32 -8.09
CA GLN A 271 9.76 33.88 -8.45
C GLN A 271 9.81 32.37 -8.72
N ARG A 272 9.14 31.55 -7.90
CA ARG A 272 9.12 30.09 -8.11
C ARG A 272 8.34 29.69 -9.35
N VAL A 273 7.21 30.35 -9.62
CA VAL A 273 6.41 30.15 -10.84
C VAL A 273 7.23 30.51 -12.08
N ALA A 274 7.97 31.63 -12.06
CA ALA A 274 8.85 32.03 -13.17
C ALA A 274 9.92 30.98 -13.48
N ASN A 275 10.38 30.25 -12.46
CA ASN A 275 11.37 29.16 -12.58
C ASN A 275 10.74 27.78 -12.81
N SER A 276 9.42 27.69 -13.06
CA SER A 276 8.68 26.42 -13.18
C SER A 276 8.81 25.49 -11.95
N GLN A 277 9.01 26.07 -10.77
CA GLN A 277 9.10 25.35 -9.49
C GLN A 277 7.76 25.38 -8.74
N ARG A 278 7.65 24.60 -7.66
CA ARG A 278 6.44 24.51 -6.82
C ARG A 278 6.67 25.05 -5.42
N THR A 279 5.58 25.53 -4.81
CA THR A 279 5.56 26.08 -3.44
C THR A 279 4.56 25.33 -2.58
N LEU A 280 4.99 24.93 -1.39
CA LEU A 280 4.12 24.40 -0.34
C LEU A 280 3.93 25.44 0.77
N ILE A 281 2.71 25.60 1.26
CA ILE A 281 2.41 26.54 2.33
C ILE A 281 1.65 25.80 3.43
N THR A 282 2.16 25.86 4.65
CA THR A 282 1.46 25.30 5.81
C THR A 282 0.82 26.39 6.65
N ALA A 283 -0.50 26.37 6.77
CA ALA A 283 -1.29 27.21 7.66
C ALA A 283 -1.72 26.42 8.92
N LEU A 284 -2.29 27.09 9.92
CA LEU A 284 -2.77 26.42 11.14
C LEU A 284 -4.21 25.93 11.06
N THR A 285 -5.05 26.57 10.24
CA THR A 285 -6.49 26.29 10.19
C THR A 285 -6.95 26.03 8.76
N LYS A 286 -8.02 25.24 8.63
CA LYS A 286 -8.66 24.96 7.32
C LYS A 286 -9.11 26.26 6.66
N ARG A 287 -9.81 27.10 7.43
CA ARG A 287 -10.27 28.42 7.00
C ARG A 287 -9.13 29.29 6.47
N LEU A 288 -8.01 29.41 7.18
CA LEU A 288 -6.86 30.18 6.69
C LEU A 288 -6.28 29.56 5.40
N SER A 289 -6.28 28.23 5.29
CA SER A 289 -5.80 27.54 4.08
C SER A 289 -6.67 27.84 2.86
N GLU A 290 -7.99 27.83 3.05
CA GLU A 290 -9.00 28.18 2.05
C GLU A 290 -8.92 29.65 1.67
N ASP A 291 -9.02 30.56 2.64
CA ASP A 291 -8.96 32.02 2.44
C ASP A 291 -7.66 32.43 1.71
N LEU A 292 -6.52 31.85 2.10
CA LEU A 292 -5.23 32.12 1.45
C LEU A 292 -5.17 31.58 0.02
N SER A 293 -5.71 30.39 -0.22
CA SER A 293 -5.73 29.81 -1.57
C SER A 293 -6.62 30.62 -2.50
N ASP A 294 -7.76 31.11 -2.02
CA ASP A 294 -8.64 32.00 -2.77
C ASP A 294 -7.96 33.32 -3.10
N TYR A 295 -7.26 33.90 -2.12
CA TYR A 295 -6.47 35.10 -2.32
C TYR A 295 -5.38 34.91 -3.39
N ILE A 296 -4.57 33.85 -3.28
CA ILE A 296 -3.52 33.53 -4.26
C ILE A 296 -4.10 33.32 -5.67
N ARG A 297 -5.29 32.69 -5.78
CA ARG A 297 -5.99 32.51 -7.06
C ARG A 297 -6.46 33.85 -7.66
N ASN A 298 -6.98 34.75 -6.83
CA ASN A 298 -7.45 36.07 -7.26
C ASN A 298 -6.29 36.96 -7.75
N GLU A 299 -5.09 36.77 -7.21
CA GLU A 299 -3.85 37.42 -7.65
C GLU A 299 -3.24 36.78 -8.91
N GLY A 300 -3.89 35.75 -9.47
CA GLY A 300 -3.56 35.16 -10.77
C GLY A 300 -2.66 33.93 -10.73
N TYR A 301 -2.37 33.36 -9.56
CA TYR A 301 -1.55 32.15 -9.44
C TYR A 301 -2.41 30.89 -9.31
N ARG A 302 -1.96 29.78 -9.92
CA ARG A 302 -2.66 28.50 -9.86
C ARG A 302 -2.40 27.85 -8.51
N CYS A 303 -3.40 27.89 -7.64
CA CYS A 303 -3.31 27.38 -6.26
C CYS A 303 -4.43 26.39 -5.96
N LYS A 304 -4.11 25.36 -5.17
CA LYS A 304 -5.08 24.47 -4.54
C LYS A 304 -4.82 24.41 -3.03
N TYR A 305 -5.83 24.02 -2.28
CA TYR A 305 -5.69 23.73 -0.85
C TYR A 305 -5.91 22.25 -0.55
N LEU A 306 -5.38 21.80 0.58
CA LEU A 306 -5.52 20.43 1.05
C LEU A 306 -5.74 20.39 2.58
N HIS A 307 -6.82 19.72 2.99
CA HIS A 307 -7.23 19.57 4.39
C HIS A 307 -7.68 18.13 4.70
N SER A 308 -7.96 17.86 5.98
CA SER A 308 -8.17 16.51 6.50
C SER A 308 -9.45 15.79 6.05
N GLU A 309 -10.39 16.47 5.39
CA GLU A 309 -11.66 15.86 4.92
C GLU A 309 -11.62 15.48 3.45
N ILE A 310 -10.56 15.85 2.73
CA ILE A 310 -10.36 15.39 1.36
C ILE A 310 -10.04 13.89 1.41
N ASP A 311 -10.74 13.12 0.57
CA ASP A 311 -10.53 11.68 0.47
C ASP A 311 -9.09 11.34 0.08
N THR A 312 -8.61 10.17 0.52
CA THR A 312 -7.22 9.76 0.25
C THR A 312 -6.92 9.69 -1.25
N LEU A 313 -7.88 9.27 -2.08
CA LEU A 313 -7.71 9.22 -3.54
C LEU A 313 -7.60 10.63 -4.14
N ASP A 314 -8.48 11.54 -3.73
CA ASP A 314 -8.47 12.93 -4.18
C ASP A 314 -7.16 13.65 -3.79
N ARG A 315 -6.62 13.35 -2.61
CA ARG A 315 -5.32 13.90 -2.15
C ARG A 315 -4.19 13.48 -3.07
N VAL A 316 -4.14 12.21 -3.47
CA VAL A 316 -3.13 11.69 -4.39
C VAL A 316 -3.24 12.38 -5.75
N ASP A 317 -4.45 12.60 -6.23
CA ASP A 317 -4.69 13.33 -7.48
C ASP A 317 -4.21 14.78 -7.40
N ILE A 318 -4.55 15.51 -6.34
CA ILE A 318 -4.07 16.89 -6.11
C ILE A 318 -2.54 16.94 -6.11
N LEU A 319 -1.88 16.01 -5.42
CA LEU A 319 -0.42 15.98 -5.35
C LEU A 319 0.22 15.60 -6.69
N ARG A 320 -0.41 14.70 -7.47
CA ARG A 320 0.02 14.40 -8.84
C ARG A 320 -0.07 15.64 -9.73
N GLU A 321 -1.19 16.35 -9.68
CA GLU A 321 -1.41 17.56 -10.46
C GLU A 321 -0.41 18.69 -10.14
N LEU A 322 0.04 18.79 -8.88
CA LEU A 322 1.12 19.69 -8.48
C LEU A 322 2.42 19.32 -9.20
N ARG A 323 2.78 18.03 -9.22
CA ARG A 323 3.99 17.53 -9.90
C ARG A 323 3.94 17.75 -11.40
N GLU A 324 2.80 17.49 -12.01
CA GLU A 324 2.55 17.72 -13.44
C GLU A 324 2.56 19.21 -13.81
N GLY A 325 2.50 20.11 -12.81
CA GLY A 325 2.45 21.55 -13.04
C GLY A 325 1.13 22.04 -13.57
N ARG A 326 0.02 21.34 -13.27
CA ARG A 326 -1.33 21.87 -13.50
C ARG A 326 -1.61 23.07 -12.59
N PHE A 327 -0.99 23.09 -11.43
CA PHE A 327 -0.93 24.23 -10.53
C PHE A 327 0.44 24.32 -9.85
N ASP A 328 0.73 25.46 -9.23
CA ASP A 328 2.08 25.81 -8.77
C ASP A 328 2.20 25.88 -7.24
N VAL A 329 1.08 26.13 -6.56
CA VAL A 329 1.03 26.38 -5.11
C VAL A 329 0.05 25.45 -4.42
N LEU A 330 0.48 24.79 -3.35
CA LEU A 330 -0.38 23.99 -2.48
C LEU A 330 -0.39 24.56 -1.07
N VAL A 331 -1.57 24.91 -0.57
CA VAL A 331 -1.76 25.35 0.82
C VAL A 331 -2.39 24.22 1.63
N GLY A 332 -1.95 23.97 2.86
CA GLY A 332 -2.67 23.04 3.71
C GLY A 332 -2.33 23.17 5.19
N VAL A 333 -3.05 22.44 6.02
CA VAL A 333 -2.83 22.45 7.48
C VAL A 333 -1.74 21.47 7.86
N ASN A 334 -1.88 20.23 7.40
CA ASN A 334 -0.91 19.17 7.63
C ASN A 334 -0.59 18.50 6.29
N LEU A 335 0.51 18.93 5.68
CA LEU A 335 1.04 18.38 4.43
C LEU A 335 2.00 17.19 4.68
N LEU A 336 2.12 16.73 5.94
CA LEU A 336 3.13 15.76 6.38
C LEU A 336 2.68 14.30 6.30
N ARG A 337 1.39 14.04 6.06
CA ARG A 337 0.82 12.69 6.22
C ARG A 337 1.16 11.75 5.08
N GLU A 338 1.39 12.24 3.88
CA GLU A 338 1.74 11.38 2.75
C GLU A 338 3.26 11.27 2.62
N GLY A 339 3.79 10.05 2.51
CA GLY A 339 5.17 9.76 2.11
C GLY A 339 5.50 10.21 0.67
N LEU A 340 4.88 11.28 0.19
CA LEU A 340 5.04 11.82 -1.15
C LEU A 340 6.28 12.72 -1.22
N ASP A 341 7.00 12.43 -2.29
CA ASP A 341 8.33 12.89 -2.65
C ASP A 341 8.14 13.85 -3.83
N LEU A 342 8.35 15.14 -3.58
CA LEU A 342 8.06 16.24 -4.52
C LEU A 342 9.35 16.98 -4.90
N PRO A 343 10.18 16.44 -5.82
CA PRO A 343 11.41 17.11 -6.25
C PRO A 343 11.17 18.48 -6.90
N GLU A 344 9.95 18.72 -7.40
CA GLU A 344 9.55 19.96 -8.04
C GLU A 344 9.34 21.11 -7.03
N VAL A 345 9.20 20.79 -5.74
CA VAL A 345 9.04 21.77 -4.66
C VAL A 345 10.40 22.36 -4.27
N SER A 346 10.53 23.67 -4.39
CA SER A 346 11.74 24.42 -4.01
C SER A 346 11.48 25.43 -2.89
N LEU A 347 10.22 25.67 -2.52
CA LEU A 347 9.87 26.59 -1.45
C LEU A 347 8.83 25.99 -0.52
N VAL A 348 9.10 26.07 0.77
CA VAL A 348 8.14 25.74 1.83
C VAL A 348 7.97 26.97 2.72
N CYS A 349 6.73 27.44 2.86
CA CYS A 349 6.38 28.57 3.73
C CYS A 349 5.55 28.07 4.90
N ILE A 350 6.01 28.32 6.12
CA ILE A 350 5.31 27.96 7.35
C ILE A 350 4.76 29.24 7.97
N LEU A 351 3.44 29.44 7.82
CA LEU A 351 2.75 30.57 8.45
C LEU A 351 2.57 30.31 9.94
N ASP A 352 2.55 31.39 10.73
CA ASP A 352 2.35 31.33 12.17
C ASP A 352 3.32 30.32 12.85
N ALA A 353 4.60 30.37 12.44
CA ALA A 353 5.61 29.40 12.87
C ALA A 353 5.90 29.45 14.38
N ASP A 354 5.57 30.57 15.04
CA ASP A 354 5.74 30.81 16.46
C ASP A 354 4.55 30.39 17.34
N LYS A 355 3.46 29.90 16.75
CA LYS A 355 2.29 29.40 17.47
C LYS A 355 2.51 27.94 17.85
N GLU A 356 3.02 27.76 19.06
CA GLU A 356 3.33 26.44 19.60
C GLU A 356 2.09 25.53 19.64
N GLY A 357 2.32 24.24 19.39
CA GLY A 357 1.28 23.23 19.29
C GLY A 357 1.76 22.05 18.45
N PHE A 358 0.88 21.09 18.21
CA PHE A 358 1.22 19.87 17.46
C PHE A 358 1.85 20.16 16.09
N LEU A 359 1.27 21.09 15.33
CA LEU A 359 1.72 21.44 13.97
C LEU A 359 3.01 22.29 13.93
N ARG A 360 3.47 22.80 15.08
CA ARG A 360 4.67 23.65 15.21
C ARG A 360 5.64 23.13 16.28
N SER A 361 5.54 21.84 16.58
CA SER A 361 6.56 21.15 17.39
C SER A 361 7.88 21.05 16.59
N ALA A 362 9.00 20.86 17.27
CA ALA A 362 10.30 20.70 16.62
C ALA A 362 10.26 19.55 15.58
N THR A 363 9.63 18.43 15.94
CA THR A 363 9.38 17.27 15.06
C THR A 363 8.62 17.69 13.79
N SER A 364 7.47 18.32 13.95
CA SER A 364 6.62 18.75 12.81
C SER A 364 7.33 19.76 11.91
N LEU A 365 8.09 20.69 12.48
CA LEU A 365 8.87 21.67 11.72
C LEU A 365 9.98 20.99 10.91
N ILE A 366 10.78 20.11 11.53
CA ILE A 366 11.86 19.38 10.83
C ILE A 366 11.28 18.53 9.68
N GLN A 367 10.16 17.85 9.90
CA GLN A 367 9.50 17.08 8.84
C GLN A 367 9.00 17.97 7.71
N THR A 368 8.43 19.14 8.03
CA THR A 368 7.95 20.11 7.03
C THR A 368 9.10 20.66 6.20
N ILE A 369 10.19 21.04 6.87
CA ILE A 369 11.45 21.48 6.25
C ILE A 369 11.98 20.39 5.29
N GLY A 370 12.00 19.14 5.74
CA GLY A 370 12.49 18.00 4.96
C GLY A 370 11.76 17.75 3.64
N ARG A 371 10.53 18.26 3.47
CA ARG A 371 9.74 18.08 2.23
C ARG A 371 10.33 18.78 1.02
N CYS A 372 11.07 19.87 1.21
CA CYS A 372 11.76 20.56 0.12
C CYS A 372 13.21 20.13 -0.09
N ALA A 373 13.79 19.30 0.80
CA ALA A 373 15.20 18.87 0.73
C ALA A 373 15.55 17.96 -0.47
N ARG A 374 14.67 17.90 -1.47
CA ARG A 374 14.79 17.11 -2.69
C ARG A 374 15.11 17.95 -3.94
N ASN A 375 15.19 19.26 -3.76
CA ASN A 375 15.50 20.24 -4.79
C ASN A 375 16.79 21.00 -4.43
N VAL A 376 17.64 21.28 -5.42
CA VAL A 376 18.88 22.04 -5.20
C VAL A 376 18.64 23.49 -4.75
N ASP A 377 17.52 24.08 -5.16
CA ASP A 377 17.13 25.47 -4.86
C ASP A 377 16.23 25.57 -3.62
N ALA A 378 16.18 24.50 -2.82
CA ALA A 378 15.25 24.40 -1.69
C ALA A 378 15.48 25.46 -0.62
N ARG A 379 14.41 26.19 -0.30
CA ARG A 379 14.34 27.18 0.79
C ARG A 379 13.09 26.98 1.65
N VAL A 380 13.21 27.38 2.92
CA VAL A 380 12.11 27.40 3.87
C VAL A 380 11.99 28.77 4.51
N PHE A 381 10.78 29.33 4.52
CA PHE A 381 10.46 30.55 5.26
C PHE A 381 9.56 30.24 6.45
N LEU A 382 9.99 30.67 7.64
CA LEU A 382 9.22 30.60 8.86
C LEU A 382 8.68 32.01 9.15
N TYR A 383 7.39 32.25 8.92
CA TYR A 383 6.76 33.52 9.24
C TYR A 383 6.37 33.54 10.72
N ALA A 384 7.00 34.43 11.48
CA ALA A 384 6.89 34.48 12.94
C ALA A 384 7.27 35.87 13.49
N ASP A 385 6.69 36.25 14.62
CA ASP A 385 7.09 37.48 15.34
C ASP A 385 8.23 37.23 16.34
N ARG A 386 8.41 35.97 16.77
CA ARG A 386 9.48 35.54 17.68
C ARG A 386 9.99 34.15 17.32
N VAL A 387 11.23 33.84 17.68
CA VAL A 387 11.79 32.49 17.56
C VAL A 387 11.44 31.70 18.83
N THR A 388 10.67 30.63 18.71
CA THR A 388 10.35 29.71 19.81
C THR A 388 11.43 28.65 20.00
N ASP A 389 11.41 27.92 21.12
CA ASP A 389 12.33 26.80 21.37
C ASP A 389 12.20 25.70 20.30
N ALA A 390 10.98 25.43 19.84
CA ALA A 390 10.72 24.47 18.76
C ALA A 390 11.36 24.92 17.44
N MET A 391 11.21 26.20 17.09
CA MET A 391 11.85 26.78 15.91
C MET A 391 13.38 26.75 16.03
N ALA A 392 13.93 27.16 17.18
CA ALA A 392 15.37 27.19 17.40
C ALA A 392 15.98 25.79 17.23
N LYS A 393 15.36 24.75 17.79
CA LYS A 393 15.77 23.35 17.63
C LYS A 393 15.69 22.87 16.17
N ALA A 394 14.60 23.20 15.47
CA ALA A 394 14.45 22.81 14.07
C ALA A 394 15.48 23.49 13.15
N ILE A 395 15.72 24.79 13.35
CA ILE A 395 16.71 25.57 12.60
C ILE A 395 18.12 25.04 12.86
N SER A 396 18.50 24.86 14.12
CA SER A 396 19.85 24.41 14.48
C SER A 396 20.15 23.01 13.94
N GLU A 397 19.19 22.09 14.02
CA GLU A 397 19.36 20.73 13.52
C GLU A 397 19.45 20.69 11.99
N THR A 398 18.63 21.49 11.29
CA THR A 398 18.69 21.63 9.82
C THR A 398 20.05 22.19 9.39
N GLN A 399 20.53 23.22 10.09
CA GLN A 399 21.82 23.84 9.79
C GLN A 399 22.99 22.87 10.04
N ARG A 400 22.97 22.12 11.16
CA ARG A 400 23.98 21.11 11.48
C ARG A 400 24.08 20.04 10.38
N ARG A 401 22.94 19.50 9.94
CA ARG A 401 22.87 18.52 8.85
C ARG A 401 23.41 19.09 7.55
N ARG A 402 22.99 20.31 7.20
CA ARG A 402 23.43 21.02 5.99
C ARG A 402 24.95 21.21 5.97
N GLU A 403 25.55 21.64 7.07
CA GLU A 403 27.00 21.85 7.18
C GLU A 403 27.79 20.55 6.97
N MET A 404 27.36 19.45 7.59
CA MET A 404 27.97 18.13 7.41
C MET A 404 27.85 17.62 5.98
N GLN A 405 26.68 17.81 5.35
CA GLN A 405 26.45 17.40 3.96
C GLN A 405 27.31 18.22 2.97
N LEU A 406 27.44 19.54 3.19
CA LEU A 406 28.29 20.40 2.37
C LEU A 406 29.77 20.03 2.51
N ALA A 407 30.23 19.74 3.73
CA ALA A 407 31.59 19.27 3.98
C ALA A 407 31.87 17.94 3.26
N TYR A 408 30.97 16.97 3.40
CA TYR A 408 31.07 15.67 2.72
C TYR A 408 31.09 15.83 1.19
N ASN A 409 30.20 16.64 0.62
CA ASN A 409 30.15 16.90 -0.82
C ASN A 409 31.45 17.51 -1.33
N LYS A 410 32.02 18.47 -0.58
CA LYS A 410 33.28 19.11 -0.93
C LYS A 410 34.45 18.13 -0.89
N GLU A 411 34.51 17.28 0.14
CA GLU A 411 35.57 16.27 0.29
C GLU A 411 35.50 15.20 -0.81
N ASN A 412 34.29 14.82 -1.22
CA ASN A 412 34.05 13.74 -2.17
C ASN A 412 33.78 14.22 -3.62
N ASN A 413 33.93 15.52 -3.90
CA ASN A 413 33.66 16.13 -5.21
C ASN A 413 32.24 15.85 -5.76
N ILE A 414 31.24 15.84 -4.89
CA ILE A 414 29.84 15.60 -5.26
C ILE A 414 29.16 16.94 -5.54
N THR A 415 28.59 17.08 -6.73
CA THR A 415 27.72 18.22 -7.07
C THR A 415 26.26 17.85 -6.79
N PRO A 416 25.53 18.59 -5.95
CA PRO A 416 24.13 18.30 -5.65
C PRO A 416 23.27 18.24 -6.91
N GLN A 417 22.44 17.20 -7.04
CA GLN A 417 21.50 17.07 -8.16
C GLN A 417 20.09 16.78 -7.67
N THR A 418 19.12 17.54 -8.17
CA THR A 418 17.69 17.30 -7.96
C THR A 418 17.31 15.94 -8.51
N ILE A 419 16.61 15.14 -7.71
CA ILE A 419 16.16 13.81 -8.10
C ILE A 419 15.09 13.95 -9.19
N LYS A 420 15.31 13.39 -10.38
CA LYS A 420 14.27 13.27 -11.41
C LYS A 420 13.50 11.98 -11.19
N LYS A 421 12.32 12.07 -10.57
CA LYS A 421 11.43 10.93 -10.36
C LYS A 421 10.30 10.97 -11.38
N ALA A 422 10.07 9.85 -12.08
CA ALA A 422 8.90 9.73 -12.96
C ALA A 422 7.60 10.06 -12.18
N ILE A 423 6.69 10.78 -12.81
CA ILE A 423 5.34 10.98 -12.29
C ILE A 423 4.62 9.66 -12.52
N ARG A 424 4.51 8.84 -11.46
CA ARG A 424 3.88 7.52 -11.54
C ARG A 424 2.39 7.66 -11.32
N THR A 425 1.59 6.90 -12.06
CA THR A 425 0.17 6.72 -11.78
C THR A 425 0.01 5.75 -10.61
N VAL A 426 -1.08 5.89 -9.83
CA VAL A 426 -1.42 4.99 -8.71
C VAL A 426 -1.48 3.53 -9.18
N LEU A 427 -1.93 3.33 -10.41
CA LEU A 427 -1.95 2.04 -11.10
C LEU A 427 -0.54 1.46 -11.27
N ALA A 428 0.45 2.28 -11.66
CA ALA A 428 1.83 1.86 -11.88
C ALA A 428 2.54 1.41 -10.58
N ASP A 429 2.20 1.98 -9.42
CA ASP A 429 2.75 1.54 -8.13
C ASP A 429 2.05 0.24 -7.62
N GLN A 430 0.76 0.03 -7.92
CA GLN A 430 0.08 -1.26 -7.71
C GLN A 430 0.65 -2.37 -8.60
N LEU A 431 0.95 -2.05 -9.86
CA LEU A 431 1.59 -2.95 -10.82
C LEU A 431 3.01 -3.33 -10.38
N ARG A 432 3.79 -2.36 -9.87
CA ARG A 432 5.15 -2.63 -9.37
C ARG A 432 5.20 -3.51 -8.13
N ALA A 433 4.23 -3.39 -7.22
CA ALA A 433 4.14 -4.31 -6.08
C ALA A 433 3.95 -5.77 -6.54
N GLY A 434 3.18 -5.98 -7.62
CA GLY A 434 3.08 -7.27 -8.31
C GLY A 434 4.36 -7.69 -9.04
N GLN A 435 5.04 -6.75 -9.71
CA GLN A 435 6.28 -7.01 -10.47
C GLN A 435 7.48 -7.34 -9.57
N VAL A 436 7.60 -6.72 -8.38
CA VAL A 436 8.70 -7.02 -7.42
C VAL A 436 8.52 -8.41 -6.82
N ALA A 437 7.29 -8.83 -6.51
CA ALA A 437 6.99 -10.19 -6.06
C ALA A 437 7.29 -11.24 -7.16
N ARG A 438 7.07 -10.90 -8.44
CA ARG A 438 7.26 -11.80 -9.59
C ARG A 438 8.69 -11.84 -10.14
N ARG A 439 9.50 -10.79 -9.98
CA ARG A 439 10.95 -10.82 -10.34
C ARG A 439 11.73 -11.83 -9.50
N ALA A 440 11.26 -12.17 -8.31
CA ALA A 440 11.81 -13.27 -7.52
C ALA A 440 11.60 -14.66 -8.16
N MET A 441 10.76 -14.77 -9.20
CA MET A 441 10.36 -16.03 -9.86
C MET A 441 10.91 -16.23 -11.29
N GLY A 442 11.77 -15.32 -11.80
CA GLY A 442 12.66 -15.63 -12.95
C GLY A 442 12.11 -15.56 -14.39
N ALA A 443 11.04 -14.80 -14.70
CA ALA A 443 10.56 -14.63 -16.08
C ALA A 443 11.33 -13.54 -16.88
N SER A 444 11.54 -13.75 -18.19
CA SER A 444 12.30 -12.83 -19.08
C SER A 444 11.52 -11.57 -19.49
N GLU A 445 12.25 -10.46 -19.59
CA GLU A 445 11.73 -9.07 -19.63
C GLU A 445 11.01 -8.66 -20.93
N GLU A 446 11.34 -9.24 -22.09
CA GLU A 446 10.95 -8.71 -23.42
C GLU A 446 9.58 -9.16 -23.94
N THR A 447 9.18 -10.42 -23.70
CA THR A 447 7.87 -10.94 -24.12
C THR A 447 6.72 -10.48 -23.22
N PHE A 448 7.04 -10.14 -21.96
CA PHE A 448 6.06 -9.81 -20.92
C PHE A 448 5.57 -8.35 -20.99
N ASP A 449 6.48 -7.39 -21.25
CA ASP A 449 6.17 -5.95 -21.36
C ASP A 449 5.14 -5.66 -22.47
N ARG A 450 5.14 -6.50 -23.52
CA ARG A 450 4.31 -6.33 -24.71
C ARG A 450 2.86 -6.80 -24.51
N THR A 451 2.66 -7.93 -23.84
CA THR A 451 1.31 -8.48 -23.58
C THR A 451 0.55 -7.63 -22.56
N GLU A 452 1.27 -7.12 -21.55
CA GLU A 452 0.71 -6.18 -20.56
C GLU A 452 0.34 -4.84 -21.23
N LEU A 453 1.21 -4.32 -22.12
CA LEU A 453 0.94 -3.11 -22.91
C LEU A 453 -0.30 -3.26 -23.83
N ILE A 454 -0.50 -4.43 -24.44
CA ILE A 454 -1.68 -4.71 -25.27
C ILE A 454 -2.96 -4.67 -24.42
N ALA A 455 -2.95 -5.30 -23.25
CA ALA A 455 -4.10 -5.32 -22.34
C ALA A 455 -4.44 -3.91 -21.81
N GLU A 456 -3.43 -3.09 -21.55
CA GLU A 456 -3.61 -1.68 -21.15
C GLU A 456 -4.22 -0.83 -22.28
N LEU A 457 -3.71 -0.97 -23.51
CA LEU A 457 -4.23 -0.24 -24.67
C LEU A 457 -5.67 -0.65 -25.02
N GLU A 458 -6.02 -1.93 -24.83
CA GLU A 458 -7.41 -2.39 -24.98
C GLU A 458 -8.33 -1.77 -23.92
N LYS A 459 -7.90 -1.71 -22.67
CA LYS A 459 -8.68 -1.08 -21.59
C LYS A 459 -8.90 0.42 -21.85
N GLU A 460 -7.85 1.14 -22.28
CA GLU A 460 -7.97 2.55 -22.67
C GLU A 460 -8.86 2.75 -23.90
N MET A 461 -8.81 1.83 -24.87
CA MET A 461 -9.68 1.83 -26.05
C MET A 461 -11.15 1.69 -25.65
N PHE A 462 -11.48 0.76 -24.75
CA PHE A 462 -12.86 0.58 -24.26
C PHE A 462 -13.35 1.80 -23.46
N ALA A 463 -12.51 2.36 -22.59
CA ALA A 463 -12.84 3.57 -21.86
C ALA A 463 -13.07 4.77 -22.79
N ALA A 464 -12.26 4.92 -23.85
CA ALA A 464 -12.45 5.96 -24.86
C ALA A 464 -13.75 5.75 -25.67
N ALA A 465 -14.13 4.50 -25.93
CA ALA A 465 -15.39 4.17 -26.60
C ALA A 465 -16.61 4.50 -25.71
N GLU A 466 -16.55 4.19 -24.41
CA GLU A 466 -17.59 4.56 -23.43
C GLU A 466 -17.74 6.08 -23.28
N ALA A 467 -16.63 6.82 -23.36
CA ALA A 467 -16.60 8.28 -23.34
C ALA A 467 -17.01 8.95 -24.68
N LEU A 468 -17.40 8.16 -25.69
CA LEU A 468 -17.76 8.61 -27.05
C LEU A 468 -16.61 9.31 -27.81
N GLU A 469 -15.35 9.08 -27.41
CA GLU A 469 -14.13 9.59 -28.07
C GLU A 469 -13.67 8.64 -29.19
N PHE A 470 -14.50 8.46 -30.22
CA PHE A 470 -14.31 7.40 -31.23
C PHE A 470 -13.01 7.50 -32.03
N GLU A 471 -12.48 8.71 -32.26
CA GLU A 471 -11.18 8.89 -32.94
C GLU A 471 -9.98 8.42 -32.12
N LYS A 472 -10.10 8.48 -30.79
CA LYS A 472 -9.07 7.99 -29.87
C LYS A 472 -9.16 6.47 -29.73
N ALA A 473 -10.37 5.94 -29.61
CA ALA A 473 -10.61 4.50 -29.60
C ALA A 473 -10.11 3.82 -30.90
N ALA A 474 -10.35 4.44 -32.07
CA ALA A 474 -9.85 3.92 -33.35
C ALA A 474 -8.32 3.87 -33.41
N ARG A 475 -7.63 4.94 -32.97
CA ARG A 475 -6.16 4.97 -32.92
C ARG A 475 -5.58 3.92 -31.96
N LEU A 476 -6.20 3.73 -30.80
CA LEU A 476 -5.79 2.72 -29.83
C LEU A 476 -6.02 1.30 -30.37
N ARG A 477 -7.15 1.05 -31.04
CA ARG A 477 -7.44 -0.23 -31.71
C ARG A 477 -6.39 -0.58 -32.76
N ASP A 478 -6.06 0.37 -33.64
CA ASP A 478 -5.11 0.14 -34.72
C ASP A 478 -3.70 -0.11 -34.16
N ARG A 479 -3.35 0.56 -33.04
CA ARG A 479 -2.09 0.30 -32.32
C ARG A 479 -2.04 -1.06 -31.64
N VAL A 480 -3.16 -1.52 -31.08
CA VAL A 480 -3.30 -2.88 -30.51
C VAL A 480 -3.11 -3.94 -31.61
N ALA A 481 -3.70 -3.72 -32.79
CA ALA A 481 -3.56 -4.63 -33.93
C ALA A 481 -2.11 -4.74 -34.41
N GLU A 482 -1.40 -3.62 -34.59
CA GLU A 482 0.03 -3.62 -34.93
C GLU A 482 0.87 -4.38 -33.91
N LEU A 483 0.59 -4.20 -32.61
CA LEU A 483 1.36 -4.85 -31.55
C LEU A 483 1.13 -6.36 -31.49
N LYS A 484 -0.06 -6.84 -31.90
CA LYS A 484 -0.43 -8.25 -32.01
C LYS A 484 0.14 -8.91 -33.26
N ASP A 485 0.06 -8.26 -34.42
CA ASP A 485 0.59 -8.80 -35.69
C ASP A 485 2.12 -9.01 -35.64
N GLU A 486 2.84 -8.11 -34.97
CA GLU A 486 4.28 -8.26 -34.74
C GLU A 486 4.63 -9.41 -33.75
N ALA A 487 3.69 -9.88 -32.94
CA ALA A 487 3.89 -11.03 -32.06
C ALA A 487 3.83 -12.35 -32.86
N ASP A 488 2.85 -12.50 -33.73
CA ASP A 488 2.69 -13.70 -34.58
C ASP A 488 3.84 -13.88 -35.58
N SER A 489 4.49 -12.79 -36.01
CA SER A 489 5.62 -12.85 -36.95
C SER A 489 6.94 -13.39 -36.37
N LYS A 490 7.05 -13.51 -35.04
CA LYS A 490 8.27 -13.98 -34.35
C LYS A 490 8.20 -15.44 -33.89
N ASP A 491 7.04 -16.07 -34.00
CA ASP A 491 6.79 -17.45 -33.56
C ASP A 491 6.73 -18.47 -34.72
N GLU A 492 7.11 -18.10 -35.96
CA GLU A 492 7.36 -19.10 -37.01
C GLU A 492 8.68 -19.84 -36.76
N PRO A 493 8.67 -21.18 -36.57
CA PRO A 493 9.90 -21.94 -36.39
C PRO A 493 10.66 -22.01 -37.73
N ALA A 494 11.95 -21.65 -37.69
CA ALA A 494 12.86 -21.89 -38.80
C ALA A 494 12.85 -23.38 -39.19
N ASP A 495 12.34 -23.67 -40.39
CA ASP A 495 12.24 -25.01 -40.98
C ASP A 495 13.63 -25.67 -41.09
N THR A 496 13.95 -26.53 -40.12
CA THR A 496 15.06 -27.48 -40.23
C THR A 496 14.53 -28.83 -40.66
N ARG A 497 14.33 -29.04 -41.97
CA ARG A 497 14.24 -30.37 -42.57
C ARG A 497 15.10 -30.48 -43.84
N GLU A 498 16.23 -31.16 -43.63
CA GLU A 498 16.84 -32.20 -44.47
C GLU A 498 17.08 -31.92 -45.97
N ASN A 499 18.36 -31.76 -46.32
CA ASN A 499 18.85 -31.99 -47.67
C ASN A 499 19.62 -33.32 -47.70
N TRP A 500 18.87 -34.43 -47.84
CA TRP A 500 19.42 -35.73 -48.24
C TRP A 500 18.59 -36.28 -49.42
N ASP A 501 19.31 -36.72 -50.45
CA ASP A 501 18.88 -37.42 -51.67
C ASP A 501 18.06 -36.68 -52.74
N SER A 502 18.75 -36.36 -53.84
CA SER A 502 18.17 -36.35 -55.19
C SER A 502 19.01 -37.23 -56.14
N PRO A 503 18.36 -38.07 -56.99
CA PRO A 503 19.03 -39.07 -57.83
C PRO A 503 19.62 -38.47 -59.14
N PRO A 504 20.45 -39.21 -59.90
CA PRO A 504 21.38 -38.61 -60.84
C PRO A 504 20.73 -38.26 -62.18
N LYS A 505 21.06 -37.07 -62.72
CA LYS A 505 20.86 -36.77 -64.15
C LYS A 505 22.18 -36.85 -64.91
N LYS A 506 22.27 -37.85 -65.79
CA LYS A 506 23.29 -37.99 -66.84
C LYS A 506 23.02 -37.05 -68.03
N THR A 507 24.11 -36.75 -68.75
CA THR A 507 24.24 -36.18 -70.12
C THR A 507 24.20 -34.64 -70.23
N GLY A 508 25.14 -33.94 -70.89
CA GLY A 508 26.33 -34.35 -71.62
C GLY A 508 27.21 -33.15 -72.07
N ARG A 509 28.52 -33.44 -72.22
CA ARG A 509 29.51 -32.88 -73.18
C ARG A 509 29.46 -31.37 -73.55
N LYS A 510 30.54 -30.61 -73.24
CA LYS A 510 31.68 -30.33 -74.16
C LYS A 510 32.76 -29.39 -73.57
N LYS A 511 34.01 -29.90 -73.59
CA LYS A 511 35.33 -29.25 -73.73
C LYS A 511 35.40 -27.72 -74.00
N LYS A 512 36.27 -27.02 -73.25
CA LYS A 512 37.63 -26.52 -73.64
C LYS A 512 38.14 -25.58 -72.51
N ARG A 513 39.25 -25.85 -71.82
CA ARG A 513 40.69 -25.72 -72.15
C ARG A 513 41.25 -24.31 -71.85
N ILE A 514 42.38 -24.31 -71.09
CA ILE A 514 43.46 -23.30 -71.04
C ILE A 514 43.14 -22.09 -70.11
N ARG A 515 43.97 -21.68 -69.15
CA ARG A 515 45.33 -22.05 -68.73
C ARG A 515 45.43 -21.91 -67.22
#